data_AF-A0A166KI82-F1
#
_entry.id   AF-A0A166KI82-F1
#
_cell.length_a   1.000
_cell.length_b   1.000
_cell.length_c   1.000
_cell.angle_alpha   90.00
_cell.angle_beta   90.00
_cell.angle_gamma   90.00
#
_symmetry.space_group_name_H-M   'P 1'
#
loop_
_entity.id
_entity.type
_entity.pdbx_description
1 polymer ?
#
loop_
_entity_poly.entity_id
_entity_poly.type
_entity_poly.pdbx_seq_one_letter_code
_entity_poly.pdbx_strand_id
1 'polypeptide(L)'
;MARKANISREEIQQACWALIDKQQYPNIPRVAQYFLDKDGRQCSNTTLLNAINQWQKDYQEHEKQTQHNLDERLAPPIKQFMREASKQLNQLLEEQIFDIEAGRKLKLSAIDSDYLSLSESLAALGEAHQELKTAHHSQQIQMNSLNQENQHQEKRLNDVLSHNQILKKQLEEARLENETLRLNLAQRELDLAKQDAHIKHLEQTHEDALLRQQNQKQQADQANRQWQEIHSQLESLNASVNRLQDKDKDRGRGK
;
A
#
# COMPACT_ATOMS: atom_id res chain seq x y z
N MET A 1 36.42 -131.22 -22.10
CA MET A 1 37.85 -131.00 -22.40
C MET A 1 38.03 -129.55 -22.82
N ALA A 2 38.60 -128.69 -21.95
CA ALA A 2 38.89 -127.31 -22.29
C ALA A 2 40.15 -127.25 -23.16
N ARG A 3 40.03 -126.73 -24.39
CA ARG A 3 41.18 -126.44 -25.24
C ARG A 3 41.97 -125.31 -24.59
N LYS A 4 43.21 -125.58 -24.16
CA LYS A 4 44.17 -124.55 -23.71
C LYS A 4 44.63 -123.72 -24.93
N ALA A 5 43.77 -122.84 -25.41
CA ALA A 5 44.18 -121.76 -26.29
C ALA A 5 44.62 -120.59 -25.41
N ASN A 6 45.88 -120.19 -25.52
CA ASN A 6 46.44 -119.10 -24.72
C ASN A 6 45.71 -117.79 -25.06
N ILE A 7 45.16 -117.14 -24.04
CA ILE A 7 44.60 -115.78 -24.17
C ILE A 7 45.79 -114.80 -24.19
N SER A 8 45.87 -113.96 -25.22
CA SER A 8 46.91 -112.94 -25.37
C SER A 8 46.69 -111.75 -24.44
N ARG A 9 47.75 -111.00 -24.18
CA ARG A 9 47.69 -109.75 -23.38
C ARG A 9 46.78 -108.72 -24.04
N GLU A 10 46.82 -108.61 -25.37
CA GLU A 10 46.02 -107.67 -26.15
C GLU A 10 44.52 -108.00 -26.07
N GLU A 11 44.15 -109.29 -26.15
CA GLU A 11 42.77 -109.73 -25.94
C GLU A 11 42.27 -109.33 -24.55
N ILE A 12 43.11 -109.49 -23.51
CA ILE A 12 42.75 -109.09 -22.14
C ILE A 12 42.55 -107.58 -22.03
N GLN A 13 43.42 -106.77 -22.65
CA GLN A 13 43.27 -105.32 -22.66
C GLN A 13 42.00 -104.88 -23.41
N GLN A 14 41.68 -105.51 -24.54
CA GLN A 14 40.43 -105.27 -25.27
C GLN A 14 39.19 -105.66 -24.44
N ALA A 15 39.26 -106.76 -23.69
CA ALA A 15 38.21 -107.14 -22.75
C ALA A 15 38.01 -106.08 -21.65
N CYS A 16 39.11 -105.50 -21.14
CA CYS A 16 39.04 -104.42 -20.16
C CYS A 16 38.34 -103.17 -20.73
N TRP A 17 38.63 -102.78 -21.96
CA TRP A 17 37.92 -101.69 -22.65
C TRP A 17 36.42 -101.99 -22.83
N ALA A 18 36.08 -103.19 -23.31
CA ALA A 18 34.69 -103.61 -23.48
C ALA A 18 33.91 -103.70 -22.17
N LEU A 19 34.58 -103.97 -21.04
CA LEU A 19 33.98 -103.97 -19.71
C LEU A 19 33.71 -102.54 -19.23
N ILE A 20 34.62 -101.59 -19.48
CA ILE A 20 34.38 -100.17 -19.18
C ILE A 20 33.23 -99.58 -20.01
N ASP A 21 33.10 -99.96 -21.29
CA ASP A 21 31.95 -99.55 -22.11
C ASP A 21 30.61 -100.02 -21.51
N LYS A 22 30.63 -101.15 -20.79
CA LYS A 22 29.48 -101.69 -20.03
C LYS A 22 29.38 -101.15 -18.61
N GLN A 23 30.15 -100.13 -18.24
CA GLN A 23 30.25 -99.55 -16.89
C GLN A 23 30.71 -100.54 -15.82
N GLN A 24 31.46 -101.57 -16.20
CA GLN A 24 32.01 -102.58 -15.28
C GLN A 24 33.51 -102.43 -15.15
N TYR A 25 34.00 -102.14 -13.94
CA TYR A 25 35.43 -102.06 -13.71
C TYR A 25 36.11 -103.43 -13.93
N PRO A 26 37.16 -103.52 -14.76
CA PRO A 26 37.85 -104.76 -15.02
C PRO A 26 38.68 -105.20 -13.81
N ASN A 27 38.37 -106.38 -13.30
CA ASN A 27 39.15 -107.07 -12.28
C ASN A 27 39.34 -108.54 -12.69
N ILE A 28 40.25 -109.26 -12.01
CA ILE A 28 40.60 -110.64 -12.40
C ILE A 28 39.32 -111.53 -12.54
N PRO A 29 38.37 -111.53 -11.59
CA PRO A 29 37.15 -112.33 -11.74
C PRO A 29 36.31 -111.93 -12.95
N ARG A 30 36.10 -110.63 -13.22
CA ARG A 30 35.25 -110.16 -14.33
C ARG A 30 35.88 -110.39 -15.70
N VAL A 31 37.20 -110.21 -15.81
CA VAL A 31 37.92 -110.49 -17.05
C VAL A 31 37.99 -112.00 -17.31
N ALA A 32 38.22 -112.80 -16.27
CA ALA A 32 38.15 -114.26 -16.38
C ALA A 32 36.74 -114.72 -16.80
N GLN A 33 35.70 -114.15 -16.19
CA GLN A 33 34.31 -114.43 -16.54
C GLN A 33 33.98 -114.00 -17.98
N TYR A 34 34.48 -112.85 -18.43
CA TYR A 34 34.30 -112.37 -19.81
C TYR A 34 34.82 -113.38 -20.84
N PHE A 35 35.98 -114.00 -20.63
CA PHE A 35 36.50 -115.03 -21.53
C PHE A 35 35.82 -116.39 -21.36
N LEU A 36 35.35 -116.70 -20.14
CA LEU A 36 34.58 -117.91 -19.85
C LEU A 36 33.23 -117.88 -20.59
N ASP A 37 32.53 -116.76 -20.53
CA ASP A 37 31.22 -116.55 -21.16
C ASP A 37 31.34 -116.45 -22.69
N LYS A 38 32.45 -115.89 -23.20
CA LYS A 38 32.66 -115.70 -24.64
C LYS A 38 33.09 -116.99 -25.35
N ASP A 39 34.17 -117.62 -24.88
CA ASP A 39 34.82 -118.74 -25.58
C ASP A 39 35.19 -119.93 -24.66
N GLY A 40 34.86 -119.88 -23.36
CA GLY A 40 35.21 -120.93 -22.39
C GLY A 40 36.70 -121.04 -22.04
N ARG A 41 37.53 -120.05 -22.43
CA ARG A 41 38.99 -120.05 -22.23
C ARG A 41 39.36 -119.56 -20.82
N GLN A 42 40.43 -120.10 -20.26
CA GLN A 42 40.97 -119.71 -18.95
C GLN A 42 42.43 -119.28 -19.06
N CYS A 43 42.83 -118.30 -18.26
CA CYS A 43 44.20 -117.79 -18.16
C CYS A 43 44.64 -117.74 -16.69
N SER A 44 45.95 -117.69 -16.43
CA SER A 44 46.46 -117.53 -15.07
C SER A 44 46.12 -116.15 -14.51
N ASN A 45 45.88 -116.09 -13.21
CA ASN A 45 45.61 -114.83 -12.51
C ASN A 45 46.78 -113.84 -12.63
N THR A 46 48.02 -114.32 -12.73
CA THR A 46 49.21 -113.48 -12.93
C THR A 46 49.23 -112.80 -14.30
N THR A 47 48.87 -113.52 -15.37
CA THR A 47 48.77 -112.96 -16.72
C THR A 47 47.63 -111.96 -16.82
N LEU A 48 46.46 -112.29 -16.22
CA LEU A 48 45.32 -111.36 -16.13
C LEU A 48 45.71 -110.09 -15.35
N LEU A 49 46.34 -110.23 -14.19
CA LEU A 49 46.76 -109.09 -13.36
C LEU A 49 47.75 -108.18 -14.09
N ASN A 50 48.75 -108.74 -14.75
CA ASN A 50 49.75 -107.95 -15.48
C ASN A 50 49.13 -107.19 -16.67
N ALA A 51 48.20 -107.83 -17.39
CA ALA A 51 47.48 -107.21 -18.49
C ALA A 51 46.49 -106.12 -18.02
N ILE A 52 45.76 -106.37 -16.93
CA ILE A 52 44.86 -105.40 -16.29
C ILE A 52 45.65 -104.20 -15.76
N ASN A 53 46.79 -104.41 -15.10
CA ASN A 53 47.64 -103.33 -14.60
C ASN A 53 48.21 -102.47 -15.73
N GLN A 54 48.56 -103.06 -16.87
CA GLN A 54 48.97 -102.30 -18.05
C GLN A 54 47.81 -101.49 -18.61
N TRP A 55 46.66 -102.13 -18.83
CA TRP A 55 45.45 -101.44 -19.28
C TRP A 55 45.11 -100.26 -18.36
N GLN A 56 45.24 -100.42 -17.04
CA GLN A 56 44.95 -99.35 -16.09
C GLN A 56 45.89 -98.15 -16.27
N LYS A 57 47.18 -98.38 -16.59
CA LYS A 57 48.11 -97.30 -16.92
C LYS A 57 47.72 -96.61 -18.22
N ASP A 58 47.44 -97.40 -19.27
CA ASP A 58 47.06 -96.89 -20.59
C ASP A 58 45.74 -96.09 -20.51
N TYR A 59 44.79 -96.54 -19.69
CA TYR A 59 43.52 -95.88 -19.42
C TYR A 59 43.71 -94.53 -18.70
N GLN A 60 44.54 -94.49 -17.66
CA GLN A 60 44.85 -93.25 -16.94
C GLN A 60 45.57 -92.23 -17.83
N GLU A 61 46.45 -92.70 -18.72
CA GLU A 61 47.11 -91.84 -19.70
C GLU A 61 46.11 -91.29 -20.72
N HIS A 62 45.21 -92.14 -21.23
CA HIS A 62 44.14 -91.72 -22.13
C HIS A 62 43.18 -90.70 -21.49
N GLU A 63 42.79 -90.88 -20.22
CA GLU A 63 41.96 -89.89 -19.50
C GLU A 63 42.68 -88.56 -19.32
N LYS A 64 43.95 -88.58 -18.91
CA LYS A 64 44.76 -87.35 -18.76
C LYS A 64 44.93 -86.63 -20.09
N GLN A 65 45.20 -87.36 -21.17
CA GLN A 65 45.30 -86.78 -22.51
C GLN A 65 43.96 -86.20 -22.97
N THR A 66 42.84 -86.89 -22.70
CA THR A 66 41.50 -86.39 -23.06
C THR A 66 41.16 -85.11 -22.30
N GLN A 67 41.40 -85.07 -20.99
CA GLN A 67 41.22 -83.86 -20.18
C GLN A 67 42.10 -82.71 -20.67
N HIS A 68 43.38 -82.98 -20.94
CA HIS A 68 44.31 -81.98 -21.45
C HIS A 68 43.88 -81.44 -22.82
N ASN A 69 43.45 -82.32 -23.74
CA ASN A 69 42.95 -81.94 -25.05
C ASN A 69 41.65 -81.11 -24.96
N LEU A 70 40.77 -81.43 -24.01
CA LEU A 70 39.56 -80.66 -23.76
C LEU A 70 39.91 -79.28 -23.20
N ASP A 71 40.81 -79.20 -22.22
CA ASP A 71 41.27 -77.93 -21.65
C ASP A 71 41.97 -77.06 -22.70
N GLU A 72 42.86 -77.63 -23.53
CA GLU A 72 43.54 -76.88 -24.60
C GLU A 72 42.57 -76.34 -25.65
N ARG A 73 41.50 -77.09 -25.97
CA ARG A 73 40.52 -76.67 -26.97
C ARG A 73 39.49 -75.70 -26.41
N LEU A 74 39.07 -75.86 -25.16
CA LEU A 74 37.98 -75.09 -24.55
C LEU A 74 38.47 -73.86 -23.79
N ALA A 75 39.66 -73.90 -23.18
CA ALA A 75 40.16 -72.75 -22.41
C ALA A 75 40.35 -71.48 -23.27
N PRO A 76 40.90 -71.53 -24.50
CA PRO A 76 41.04 -70.35 -25.34
C PRO A 76 39.71 -69.66 -25.70
N PRO A 77 38.68 -70.35 -26.25
CA PRO A 77 37.41 -69.69 -26.57
C PRO A 77 36.67 -69.21 -25.33
N ILE A 78 36.73 -69.94 -24.20
CA ILE A 78 36.14 -69.49 -22.93
C ILE A 78 36.84 -68.21 -22.45
N LYS A 79 38.17 -68.15 -22.46
CA LYS A 79 38.92 -66.94 -22.07
C LYS A 79 38.63 -65.77 -23.00
N GLN A 80 38.53 -66.02 -24.30
CA GLN A 80 38.19 -64.99 -25.27
C GLN A 80 36.78 -64.45 -25.02
N PHE A 81 35.79 -65.33 -24.86
CA PHE A 81 34.42 -64.94 -24.52
C PHE A 81 34.36 -64.12 -23.23
N MET A 82 35.01 -64.57 -22.16
CA MET A 82 35.04 -63.85 -20.89
C MET A 82 35.64 -62.45 -21.05
N ARG A 83 36.75 -62.33 -21.80
CA ARG A 83 37.39 -61.03 -22.06
C ARG A 83 36.50 -60.10 -22.87
N GLU A 84 35.83 -60.62 -23.88
CA GLU A 84 34.94 -59.86 -24.76
C GLU A 84 33.70 -59.39 -24.02
N ALA A 85 33.07 -60.28 -23.24
CA ALA A 85 31.94 -59.96 -22.38
C ALA A 85 32.31 -58.90 -21.32
N SER A 86 33.47 -59.04 -20.66
CA SER A 86 33.95 -58.01 -19.71
C SER A 86 34.20 -56.67 -20.39
N LYS A 87 34.78 -56.67 -21.61
CA LYS A 87 35.00 -55.43 -22.37
C LYS A 87 33.68 -54.75 -22.72
N GLN A 88 32.71 -55.49 -23.24
CA GLN A 88 31.40 -54.95 -23.60
C GLN A 88 30.65 -54.41 -22.37
N LEU A 89 30.67 -55.15 -21.25
CA LEU A 89 30.04 -54.69 -20.01
C LEU A 89 30.69 -53.41 -19.46
N ASN A 90 32.03 -53.32 -19.50
CA ASN A 90 32.73 -52.12 -19.07
C ASN A 90 32.42 -50.92 -19.96
N GLN A 91 32.39 -51.11 -21.27
CA GLN A 91 32.01 -50.04 -22.21
C GLN A 91 30.60 -49.53 -21.94
N LEU A 92 29.64 -50.44 -21.76
CA LEU A 92 28.25 -50.08 -21.48
C LEU A 92 28.11 -49.38 -20.12
N LEU A 93 28.88 -49.80 -19.11
CA LEU A 93 28.96 -49.12 -17.82
C LEU A 93 29.54 -47.71 -17.95
N GLU A 94 30.62 -47.53 -18.70
CA GLU A 94 31.24 -46.22 -18.94
C GLU A 94 30.29 -45.26 -19.66
N GLU A 95 29.58 -45.74 -20.70
CA GLU A 95 28.56 -44.96 -21.42
C GLU A 95 27.42 -44.53 -20.48
N GLN A 96 26.89 -45.44 -19.67
CA GLN A 96 25.82 -45.13 -18.71
C GLN A 96 26.27 -44.15 -17.63
N ILE A 97 27.50 -44.30 -17.12
CA ILE A 97 28.07 -43.36 -16.14
C ILE A 97 28.19 -41.97 -16.78
N PHE A 98 28.70 -41.90 -18.01
CA PHE A 98 28.83 -40.64 -18.73
C PHE A 98 27.47 -39.96 -18.94
N ASP A 99 26.44 -40.68 -19.37
CA ASP A 99 25.09 -40.15 -19.58
C ASP A 99 24.47 -39.64 -18.27
N ILE A 100 24.63 -40.37 -17.17
CA ILE A 100 24.16 -39.96 -15.85
C ILE A 100 24.88 -38.69 -15.39
N GLU A 101 26.19 -38.61 -15.56
CA GLU A 101 26.97 -37.42 -15.20
C GLU A 101 26.61 -36.20 -16.04
N ALA A 102 26.45 -36.37 -17.35
CA ALA A 102 26.01 -35.31 -18.26
C ALA A 102 24.61 -34.81 -17.89
N GLY A 103 23.67 -35.72 -17.65
CA GLY A 103 22.32 -35.38 -17.19
C GLY A 103 22.32 -34.68 -15.83
N ARG A 104 23.19 -35.09 -14.90
CA ARG A 104 23.34 -34.43 -13.59
C ARG A 104 23.91 -33.01 -13.74
N LYS A 105 24.93 -32.82 -14.57
CA LYS A 105 25.51 -31.49 -14.84
C LYS A 105 24.48 -30.52 -15.45
N LEU A 106 23.68 -30.99 -16.40
CA LEU A 106 22.59 -30.20 -16.99
C LEU A 106 21.55 -29.80 -15.93
N LYS A 107 21.12 -30.75 -15.08
CA LYS A 107 20.18 -30.47 -13.99
C LYS A 107 20.72 -29.46 -13.00
N LEU A 108 21.99 -29.60 -12.59
CA LEU A 108 22.64 -28.64 -11.68
C LEU A 108 22.73 -27.26 -12.31
N SER A 109 23.16 -27.16 -13.57
CA SER A 109 23.22 -25.88 -14.27
C SER A 109 21.84 -25.21 -14.41
N ALA A 110 20.77 -25.98 -14.63
CA ALA A 110 19.42 -25.45 -14.68
C ALA A 110 18.98 -24.94 -13.29
N ILE A 111 19.23 -25.71 -12.22
CA ILE A 111 18.92 -25.31 -10.85
C ILE A 111 19.68 -24.03 -10.47
N ASP A 112 20.98 -23.96 -10.78
CA ASP A 112 21.81 -22.79 -10.47
C ASP A 112 21.31 -21.54 -11.21
N SER A 113 20.95 -21.69 -12.50
CA SER A 113 20.37 -20.60 -13.30
C SER A 113 19.03 -20.13 -12.75
N ASP A 114 18.12 -21.06 -12.43
CA ASP A 114 16.80 -20.74 -11.88
C ASP A 114 16.93 -20.10 -10.50
N TYR A 115 17.84 -20.61 -9.66
CA TYR A 115 18.13 -20.05 -8.35
C TYR A 115 18.67 -18.61 -8.45
N LEU A 116 19.61 -18.37 -9.36
CA LEU A 116 20.14 -17.02 -9.61
C LEU A 116 19.02 -16.08 -10.07
N SER A 117 18.21 -16.47 -11.05
CA SER A 117 17.09 -15.68 -11.54
C SER A 117 16.06 -15.37 -10.43
N LEU A 118 15.72 -16.37 -9.61
CA LEU A 118 14.79 -16.18 -8.50
C LEU A 118 15.39 -15.25 -7.44
N SER A 119 16.69 -15.38 -7.15
CA SER A 119 17.39 -14.52 -6.19
C SER A 119 17.45 -13.06 -6.64
N GLU A 120 17.69 -12.80 -7.93
CA GLU A 120 17.65 -11.46 -8.52
C GLU A 120 16.24 -10.88 -8.43
N SER A 121 15.21 -11.67 -8.76
CA SER A 121 13.82 -11.23 -8.65
C SER A 121 13.41 -10.89 -7.21
N LEU A 122 13.90 -11.67 -6.23
CA LEU A 122 13.65 -11.45 -4.82
C LEU A 122 14.34 -10.16 -4.34
N ALA A 123 15.59 -9.93 -4.76
CA ALA A 123 16.31 -8.71 -4.45
C ALA A 123 15.61 -7.47 -5.01
N ALA A 124 15.23 -7.50 -6.30
CA ALA A 124 14.49 -6.42 -6.94
C ALA A 124 13.14 -6.14 -6.26
N LEU A 125 12.42 -7.20 -5.86
CA LEU A 125 11.16 -7.06 -5.11
C LEU A 125 11.39 -6.44 -3.72
N GLY A 126 12.48 -6.81 -3.04
CA GLY A 126 12.89 -6.22 -1.77
C GLY A 126 13.18 -4.73 -1.88
N GLU A 127 13.92 -4.32 -2.91
CA GLU A 127 14.22 -2.92 -3.22
C GLU A 127 12.93 -2.13 -3.50
N ALA A 128 12.08 -2.62 -4.41
CA ALA A 128 10.81 -1.98 -4.75
C ALA A 128 9.88 -1.83 -3.53
N HIS A 129 9.85 -2.84 -2.64
CA HIS A 129 9.08 -2.76 -1.41
C HIS A 129 9.62 -1.68 -0.46
N GLN A 130 10.94 -1.57 -0.36
CA GLN A 130 11.58 -0.56 0.49
C GLN A 130 11.35 0.86 -0.04
N GLU A 131 11.42 1.07 -1.36
CA GLU A 131 11.06 2.33 -2.02
C GLU A 131 9.59 2.69 -1.79
N LEU A 132 8.67 1.74 -1.94
CA LEU A 132 7.26 1.99 -1.71
C LEU A 132 6.99 2.36 -0.23
N LYS A 133 7.70 1.72 0.70
CA LYS A 133 7.58 2.00 2.13
C LYS A 133 8.07 3.39 2.48
N THR A 134 9.19 3.85 1.91
CA THR A 134 9.70 5.21 2.14
C THR A 134 8.79 6.26 1.50
N ALA A 135 8.28 6.01 0.29
CA ALA A 135 7.31 6.87 -0.38
C ALA A 135 6.01 7.00 0.43
N HIS A 136 5.46 5.89 0.90
CA HIS A 136 4.27 5.89 1.76
C HIS A 136 4.51 6.69 3.04
N HIS A 137 5.66 6.49 3.71
CA HIS A 137 5.98 7.24 4.92
C HIS A 137 6.08 8.75 4.65
N SER A 138 6.74 9.15 3.56
CA SER A 138 6.83 10.55 3.13
C SER A 138 5.44 11.14 2.86
N GLN A 139 4.60 10.42 2.13
CA GLN A 139 3.23 10.85 1.83
C GLN A 139 2.37 10.97 3.09
N GLN A 140 2.56 10.07 4.07
CA GLN A 140 1.87 10.14 5.36
C GLN A 140 2.30 11.37 6.17
N ILE A 141 3.58 11.74 6.15
CA ILE A 141 4.07 12.98 6.77
C ILE A 141 3.44 14.19 6.09
N GLN A 142 3.42 14.24 4.76
CA GLN A 142 2.79 15.33 4.01
C GLN A 142 1.30 15.45 4.31
N MET A 143 0.57 14.33 4.36
CA MET A 143 -0.86 14.31 4.66
C MET A 143 -1.15 14.82 6.08
N ASN A 144 -0.32 14.43 7.05
CA ASN A 144 -0.42 14.95 8.42
C ASN A 144 -0.15 16.46 8.49
N SER A 145 0.85 16.96 7.76
CA SER A 145 1.16 18.40 7.68
C SER A 145 0.00 19.19 7.07
N LEU A 146 -0.55 18.72 5.94
CA LEU A 146 -1.70 19.35 5.29
C LEU A 146 -2.94 19.35 6.18
N ASN A 147 -3.15 18.27 6.93
CA ASN A 147 -4.27 18.18 7.87
C ASN A 147 -4.12 19.20 9.02
N GLN A 148 -2.90 19.38 9.56
CA GLN A 148 -2.64 20.41 10.56
C GLN A 148 -2.84 21.83 10.01
N GLU A 149 -2.40 22.08 8.78
CA GLU A 149 -2.60 23.38 8.13
C GLU A 149 -4.09 23.67 7.91
N ASN A 150 -4.86 22.69 7.42
CA ASN A 150 -6.30 22.81 7.27
C ASN A 150 -6.99 23.12 8.61
N GLN A 151 -6.66 22.41 9.68
CA GLN A 151 -7.22 22.67 11.01
C GLN A 151 -6.89 24.09 11.51
N HIS A 152 -5.69 24.57 11.23
CA HIS A 152 -5.30 25.94 11.57
C HIS A 152 -6.08 26.97 10.74
N GLN A 153 -6.26 26.75 9.44
CA GLN A 153 -7.05 27.61 8.58
C GLN A 153 -8.53 27.63 8.98
N GLU A 154 -9.12 26.48 9.33
CA GLU A 154 -10.49 26.39 9.85
C GLU A 154 -10.67 27.19 11.13
N LYS A 155 -9.74 27.09 12.08
CA LYS A 155 -9.76 27.90 13.31
C LYS A 155 -9.74 29.40 12.99
N ARG A 156 -8.80 29.83 12.15
CA ARG A 156 -8.70 31.24 11.73
C ARG A 156 -9.98 31.73 11.05
N LEU A 157 -10.60 30.90 10.20
CA LEU A 157 -11.83 31.24 9.52
C LEU A 157 -12.98 31.40 10.51
N ASN A 158 -13.10 30.51 11.49
CA ASN A 158 -14.08 30.61 12.57
C ASN A 158 -13.89 31.87 13.42
N ASP A 159 -12.65 32.22 13.75
CA ASP A 159 -12.33 33.45 14.49
C ASP A 159 -12.76 34.69 13.69
N VAL A 160 -12.44 34.74 12.39
CA VAL A 160 -12.84 35.85 11.50
C VAL A 160 -14.36 35.94 11.36
N LEU A 161 -15.06 34.80 11.26
CA LEU A 161 -16.52 34.77 11.24
C LEU A 161 -17.11 35.33 12.55
N SER A 162 -16.58 34.92 13.69
CA SER A 162 -17.02 35.42 15.00
C SER A 162 -16.80 36.93 15.14
N HIS A 163 -15.63 37.43 14.69
CA HIS A 163 -15.32 38.85 14.70
C HIS A 163 -16.24 39.65 13.78
N ASN A 164 -16.52 39.13 12.58
CA ASN A 164 -17.49 39.74 11.66
C ASN A 164 -18.91 39.81 12.27
N GLN A 165 -19.33 38.80 13.03
CA GLN A 165 -20.61 38.85 13.73
C GLN A 165 -20.65 39.95 14.79
N ILE A 166 -19.56 40.15 15.54
CA ILE A 166 -19.44 41.24 16.50
C ILE A 166 -19.48 42.60 15.80
N LEU A 167 -18.70 42.77 14.72
CA LEU A 167 -18.71 44.02 13.94
C LEU A 167 -20.08 44.32 13.34
N LYS A 168 -20.80 43.30 12.86
CA LYS A 168 -22.18 43.48 12.39
C LYS A 168 -23.10 44.00 13.49
N LYS A 169 -23.03 43.44 14.70
CA LYS A 169 -23.82 43.92 15.85
C LYS A 169 -23.47 45.36 16.21
N GLN A 170 -22.18 45.69 16.29
CA GLN A 170 -21.73 47.06 16.57
C GLN A 170 -22.20 48.06 15.51
N LEU A 171 -22.21 47.63 14.23
CA LEU A 171 -22.71 48.46 13.14
C LEU A 171 -24.23 48.66 13.21
N GLU A 172 -24.99 47.64 13.61
CA GLU A 172 -26.43 47.76 13.86
C GLU A 172 -26.73 48.68 15.05
N GLU A 173 -25.99 48.55 16.16
CA GLU A 173 -26.08 49.43 17.33
C GLU A 173 -25.78 50.89 16.94
N ALA A 174 -24.68 51.15 16.24
CA ALA A 174 -24.32 52.49 15.79
C ALA A 174 -25.35 53.09 14.81
N ARG A 175 -26.00 52.26 13.98
CA ARG A 175 -27.11 52.71 13.10
C ARG A 175 -28.31 53.16 13.92
N LEU A 176 -28.73 52.37 14.92
CA LEU A 176 -29.83 52.72 15.81
C LEU A 176 -29.52 53.99 16.61
N GLU A 177 -28.30 54.11 17.14
CA GLU A 177 -27.84 55.34 17.80
C GLU A 177 -27.89 56.54 16.84
N ASN A 178 -27.46 56.39 15.60
CA ASN A 178 -27.54 57.48 14.62
C ASN A 178 -28.99 57.88 14.32
N GLU A 179 -29.90 56.92 14.16
CA GLU A 179 -31.32 57.18 13.93
C GLU A 179 -31.95 57.90 15.11
N THR A 180 -31.66 57.48 16.34
CA THR A 180 -32.15 58.17 17.55
C THR A 180 -31.61 59.59 17.67
N LEU A 181 -30.32 59.81 17.38
CA LEU A 181 -29.73 61.16 17.35
C LEU A 181 -30.36 62.04 16.27
N ARG A 182 -30.64 61.50 15.08
CA ARG A 182 -31.35 62.22 14.01
C ARG A 182 -32.76 62.61 14.43
N LEU A 183 -33.51 61.71 15.04
CA LEU A 183 -34.85 62.00 15.57
C LEU A 183 -34.80 63.08 16.66
N ASN A 184 -33.85 62.98 17.58
CA ASN A 184 -33.65 63.98 18.63
C ASN A 184 -33.29 65.36 18.05
N LEU A 185 -32.43 65.41 17.02
CA LEU A 185 -32.08 66.63 16.33
C LEU A 185 -33.30 67.26 15.64
N ALA A 186 -34.07 66.46 14.89
CA ALA A 186 -35.31 66.94 14.25
C ALA A 186 -36.34 67.46 15.28
N GLN A 187 -36.47 66.80 16.43
CA GLN A 187 -37.31 67.28 17.52
C GLN A 187 -36.82 68.63 18.08
N ARG A 188 -35.50 68.79 18.26
CA ARG A 188 -34.92 70.06 18.71
C ARG A 188 -35.09 71.18 17.70
N GLU A 189 -34.94 70.91 16.42
CA GLU A 189 -35.20 71.88 15.34
C GLU A 189 -36.66 72.32 15.33
N LEU A 190 -37.61 71.40 15.52
CA LEU A 190 -39.03 71.72 15.64
C LEU A 190 -39.30 72.60 16.86
N ASP A 191 -38.70 72.28 18.01
CA ASP A 191 -38.90 73.07 19.23
C ASP A 191 -38.26 74.46 19.14
N LEU A 192 -37.12 74.61 18.46
CA LEU A 192 -36.54 75.91 18.11
C LEU A 192 -37.48 76.70 17.19
N ALA A 193 -38.04 76.08 16.15
CA ALA A 193 -39.00 76.75 15.27
C ALA A 193 -40.26 77.21 16.00
N LYS A 194 -40.74 76.44 16.99
CA LYS A 194 -41.85 76.87 17.88
C LYS A 194 -41.45 78.06 18.74
N GLN A 195 -40.24 78.07 19.30
CA GLN A 195 -39.73 79.20 20.08
C GLN A 195 -39.59 80.46 19.21
N ASP A 196 -39.05 80.35 18.01
CA ASP A 196 -38.95 81.48 17.06
C ASP A 196 -40.32 82.02 16.68
N ALA A 197 -41.31 81.15 16.43
CA ALA A 197 -42.68 81.56 16.17
C ALA A 197 -43.29 82.29 17.39
N HIS A 198 -43.00 81.82 18.61
CA HIS A 198 -43.45 82.45 19.83
C HIS A 198 -42.79 83.83 20.05
N ILE A 199 -41.48 83.94 19.81
CA ILE A 199 -40.75 85.22 19.88
C ILE A 199 -41.35 86.20 18.88
N LYS A 200 -41.56 85.81 17.63
CA LYS A 200 -42.21 86.68 16.62
C LYS A 200 -43.60 87.13 17.06
N HIS A 201 -44.38 86.25 17.68
CA HIS A 201 -45.68 86.63 18.22
C HIS A 201 -45.56 87.63 19.37
N LEU A 202 -44.63 87.42 20.29
CA LEU A 202 -44.35 88.36 21.38
C LEU A 202 -43.86 89.72 20.85
N GLU A 203 -42.98 89.74 19.84
CA GLU A 203 -42.53 90.94 19.15
C GLU A 203 -43.70 91.71 18.54
N GLN A 204 -44.58 91.02 17.80
CA GLN A 204 -45.80 91.63 17.24
C GLN A 204 -46.72 92.21 18.34
N THR A 205 -46.97 91.46 19.41
CA THR A 205 -47.81 91.96 20.51
C THR A 205 -47.17 93.14 21.23
N HIS A 206 -45.83 93.18 21.35
CA HIS A 206 -45.10 94.30 21.92
C HIS A 206 -45.16 95.52 21.00
N GLU A 207 -45.01 95.35 19.68
CA GLU A 207 -45.20 96.42 18.69
C GLU A 207 -46.62 96.99 18.74
N ASP A 208 -47.63 96.13 18.77
CA ASP A 208 -49.04 96.53 18.93
C ASP A 208 -49.27 97.30 20.25
N ALA A 209 -48.67 96.84 21.35
CA ALA A 209 -48.74 97.52 22.64
C ALA A 209 -48.04 98.89 22.61
N LEU A 210 -46.88 98.99 21.95
CA LEU A 210 -46.14 100.23 21.77
C LEU A 210 -46.95 101.23 20.93
N LEU A 211 -47.56 100.78 19.83
CA LEU A 211 -48.48 101.57 18.99
C LEU A 211 -49.68 102.06 19.79
N ARG A 212 -50.30 101.18 20.60
CA ARG A 212 -51.38 101.57 21.52
C ARG A 212 -50.92 102.62 22.53
N GLN A 213 -49.72 102.47 23.10
CA GLN A 213 -49.16 103.45 24.04
C GLN A 213 -48.86 104.79 23.36
N GLN A 214 -48.32 104.78 22.14
CA GLN A 214 -48.10 106.00 21.36
C GLN A 214 -49.42 106.69 21.01
N ASN A 215 -50.43 105.94 20.57
CA ASN A 215 -51.76 106.49 20.32
C ASN A 215 -52.39 107.09 21.58
N GLN A 216 -52.24 106.43 22.74
CA GLN A 216 -52.67 106.97 24.02
C GLN A 216 -51.90 108.25 24.41
N LYS A 217 -50.58 108.30 24.18
CA LYS A 217 -49.78 109.52 24.39
C LYS A 217 -50.23 110.65 23.46
N GLN A 218 -50.46 110.36 22.17
CA GLN A 218 -50.96 111.36 21.23
C GLN A 218 -52.36 111.86 21.60
N GLN A 219 -53.26 110.98 22.05
CA GLN A 219 -54.57 111.37 22.58
C GLN A 219 -54.44 112.22 23.84
N ALA A 220 -53.54 111.85 24.76
CA ALA A 220 -53.26 112.65 25.95
C ALA A 220 -52.66 114.02 25.60
N ASP A 221 -51.75 114.10 24.63
CA ASP A 221 -51.15 115.34 24.15
C ASP A 221 -52.18 116.22 23.42
N GLN A 222 -53.06 115.63 22.62
CA GLN A 222 -54.18 116.34 21.98
C GLN A 222 -55.17 116.86 23.02
N ALA A 223 -55.54 116.03 24.00
CA ALA A 223 -56.38 116.46 25.12
C ALA A 223 -55.71 117.58 25.93
N ASN A 224 -54.39 117.51 26.13
CA ASN A 224 -53.63 118.54 26.84
C ASN A 224 -53.56 119.86 26.03
N ARG A 225 -53.42 119.79 24.70
CA ARG A 225 -53.53 120.97 23.81
C ARG A 225 -54.92 121.57 23.82
N GLN A 226 -55.96 120.74 23.75
CA GLN A 226 -57.35 121.21 23.90
C GLN A 226 -57.56 121.85 25.27
N TRP A 227 -56.97 121.30 26.33
CA TRP A 227 -56.99 121.89 27.66
C TRP A 227 -56.29 123.26 27.69
N GLN A 228 -55.12 123.39 27.05
CA GLN A 228 -54.41 124.66 26.91
C GLN A 228 -55.20 125.68 26.08
N GLU A 229 -55.88 125.26 25.02
CA GLU A 229 -56.77 126.12 24.23
C GLU A 229 -57.96 126.60 25.08
N ILE A 230 -58.64 125.70 25.81
CA ILE A 230 -59.69 126.07 26.78
C ILE A 230 -59.15 127.01 27.85
N HIS A 231 -57.93 126.78 28.33
CA HIS A 231 -57.29 127.65 29.33
C HIS A 231 -57.04 129.05 28.76
N SER A 232 -56.53 129.16 27.53
CA SER A 232 -56.35 130.44 26.83
C SER A 232 -57.68 131.15 26.54
N GLN A 233 -58.74 130.39 26.24
CA GLN A 233 -60.09 130.92 26.07
C GLN A 233 -60.65 131.44 27.39
N LEU A 234 -60.42 130.74 28.50
CA LEU A 234 -60.75 131.20 29.86
C LEU A 234 -59.96 132.46 30.24
N GLU A 235 -58.68 132.56 29.91
CA GLU A 235 -57.89 133.78 30.10
C GLU A 235 -58.41 134.94 29.24
N SER A 236 -58.83 134.68 28.00
CA SER A 236 -59.46 135.69 27.13
C SER A 236 -60.83 136.15 27.65
N LEU A 237 -61.61 135.25 28.24
CA LEU A 237 -62.87 135.55 28.94
C LEU A 237 -62.60 136.35 30.22
N ASN A 238 -61.56 136.03 30.97
CA ASN A 238 -61.14 136.78 32.15
C ASN A 238 -60.66 138.21 31.77
N ALA A 239 -59.95 138.36 30.66
CA ALA A 239 -59.61 139.66 30.08
C ALA A 239 -60.84 140.44 29.56
N SER A 240 -61.89 139.74 29.15
CA SER A 240 -63.17 140.32 28.72
C SER A 240 -64.02 140.79 29.92
N VAL A 241 -63.99 140.05 31.02
CA VAL A 241 -64.65 140.41 32.30
C VAL A 241 -63.96 141.60 32.96
N ASN A 242 -62.62 141.65 32.95
CA ASN A 242 -61.87 142.82 33.43
C ASN A 242 -62.10 144.08 32.58
N ARG A 243 -62.38 143.95 31.28
CA ARG A 243 -62.76 145.10 30.42
C ARG A 243 -64.20 145.59 30.62
N LEU A 244 -65.07 144.78 31.22
CA LEU A 244 -66.44 145.19 31.59
C LEU A 244 -66.49 145.89 32.95
N GLN A 245 -65.50 145.68 33.83
CA GLN A 245 -65.39 146.40 35.11
C GLN A 245 -64.88 147.85 35.00
N ASP A 246 -64.28 148.25 33.88
CA ASP A 246 -63.74 149.61 33.67
C ASP A 246 -64.67 150.57 32.88
N LYS A 247 -65.89 150.13 32.50
CA LYS A 247 -66.87 150.98 31.78
C LYS A 247 -68.14 151.35 32.57
N ASP A 248 -68.28 150.89 33.81
CA ASP A 248 -69.45 151.19 34.67
C ASP A 248 -69.19 152.29 35.73
N LYS A 249 -68.11 153.07 35.60
CA LYS A 249 -67.82 154.21 36.50
C LYS A 249 -68.21 155.60 36.00
N ASP A 250 -68.73 155.77 34.78
CA ASP A 250 -69.12 157.10 34.27
C ASP A 250 -70.43 157.09 33.46
N ARG A 251 -71.57 157.24 34.18
CA ARG A 251 -72.89 157.85 33.83
C ARG A 251 -74.00 157.16 34.65
N GLY A 252 -74.81 157.79 35.48
CA GLY A 252 -75.01 159.20 35.83
C GLY A 252 -76.28 159.30 36.69
N ARG A 253 -76.27 160.24 37.64
CA ARG A 253 -77.45 160.70 38.38
C ARG A 253 -78.54 161.19 37.41
N GLY A 254 -79.80 160.89 37.72
CA GLY A 254 -80.96 161.33 36.95
C GLY A 254 -82.34 161.02 37.55
N LYS A 255 -82.48 160.97 38.88
CA LYS A 255 -83.67 161.29 39.74
C LYS A 255 -83.52 160.58 41.09
#